data_AF-A0A2V9JMH9-F1
#
_entry.id   AF-A0A2V9JMH9-F1
#
_cell.length_a   1.000
_cell.length_b   1.000
_cell.length_c   1.000
_cell.angle_alpha   90.00
_cell.angle_beta   90.00
_cell.angle_gamma   90.00
#
_symmetry.space_group_name_H-M   'P 1'
#
loop_
_entity.id
_entity.type
_entity.pdbx_description
1 polymer ?
#
loop_
_entity_poly.entity_id
_entity_poly.type
_entity_poly.pdbx_seq_one_letter_code
_entity_poly.pdbx_strand_id
1 'polypeptide(L)'
;MHAAVAPDGRLVVFSTRPGRDGTELLQSASDDGIRWSDPALIRAPVDWGMGAPVLTRDGEVHFFITKARTEGARRFIDVWHARSFEARRRWTEPQRIFAGYVGALMGAVELSSGRILVPFAYGDLDRGWSTPVEGFDAFTYRGQHTTTVFYSDDGGP
;
A
#
# COMPACT_ATOMS: atom_id res chain seq x y z
N MET A 1 9.66 -7.56 -3.08
CA MET A 1 9.89 -8.18 -1.75
C MET A 1 9.93 -7.03 -0.75
N HIS A 2 9.11 -7.06 0.29
CA HIS A 2 9.10 -6.05 1.35
C HIS A 2 9.42 -6.73 2.68
N ALA A 3 10.28 -6.14 3.50
CA ALA A 3 10.69 -6.71 4.78
C ALA A 3 10.25 -5.79 5.94
N ALA A 4 9.89 -6.39 7.07
CA ALA A 4 9.65 -5.70 8.32
C ALA A 4 10.27 -6.51 9.48
N VAL A 5 10.59 -5.82 10.58
CA VAL A 5 11.08 -6.46 11.82
C VAL A 5 9.89 -6.58 12.77
N ALA A 6 9.61 -7.79 13.22
CA ALA A 6 8.56 -8.08 14.18
C ALA A 6 8.97 -7.68 15.61
N PRO A 7 8.00 -7.43 16.52
CA PRO A 7 8.30 -7.13 17.93
C PRO A 7 9.12 -8.20 18.64
N ASP A 8 9.02 -9.47 18.19
CA ASP A 8 9.81 -10.60 18.69
C ASP A 8 11.22 -10.68 18.09
N GLY A 9 11.63 -9.69 17.29
CA GLY A 9 12.93 -9.60 16.65
C GLY A 9 13.05 -10.37 15.34
N ARG A 10 12.01 -11.09 14.92
CA ARG A 10 12.03 -11.88 13.67
C ARG A 10 11.93 -10.97 12.45
N LEU A 11 12.60 -11.34 11.37
CA LEU A 11 12.39 -10.75 10.06
C LEU A 11 11.15 -11.35 9.43
N VAL A 12 10.26 -10.50 8.93
CA VAL A 12 9.07 -10.91 8.19
C VAL A 12 9.18 -10.31 6.80
N VAL A 13 9.04 -11.16 5.78
CA VAL A 13 9.06 -10.76 4.38
C VAL A 13 7.74 -11.06 3.72
N PHE A 14 7.26 -10.08 2.95
CA PHE A 14 6.11 -10.17 2.07
C PHE A 14 6.57 -10.26 0.62
N SER A 15 6.04 -11.24 -0.09
CA SER A 15 6.29 -11.47 -1.51
C SER A 15 4.98 -11.75 -2.24
N THR A 16 4.98 -11.55 -3.54
CA THR A 16 3.82 -11.81 -4.39
C THR A 16 4.15 -12.88 -5.41
N ARG A 17 3.19 -13.73 -5.74
CA ARG A 17 3.30 -14.66 -6.86
C ARG A 17 1.98 -14.73 -7.64
N PRO A 18 2.00 -15.16 -8.91
CA PRO A 18 0.77 -15.55 -9.59
C PRO A 18 0.10 -16.74 -8.88
N GLY A 19 -1.20 -16.64 -8.63
CA GLY A 19 -2.07 -17.70 -8.15
C GLY A 19 -3.22 -17.99 -9.13
N ARG A 20 -4.12 -18.90 -8.76
CA ARG A 20 -5.21 -19.36 -9.63
C ARG A 20 -6.20 -18.24 -9.99
N ASP A 21 -6.52 -17.40 -9.01
CA ASP A 21 -7.55 -16.36 -9.10
C ASP A 21 -6.96 -14.95 -9.00
N GLY A 22 -5.68 -14.76 -9.32
CA GLY A 22 -4.98 -13.47 -9.25
C GLY A 22 -3.63 -13.53 -8.53
N THR A 23 -3.16 -12.38 -8.06
CA THR A 23 -1.90 -12.29 -7.30
C THR A 23 -2.09 -12.81 -5.86
N GLU A 24 -1.26 -13.75 -5.45
CA GLU A 24 -1.18 -14.23 -4.07
C GLU A 24 -0.12 -13.43 -3.30
N LEU A 25 -0.47 -12.97 -2.10
CA LEU A 25 0.49 -12.42 -1.15
C LEU A 25 0.99 -13.56 -0.25
N LEU A 26 2.29 -13.63 -0.06
CA LEU A 26 2.95 -14.64 0.75
C LEU A 26 3.76 -13.98 1.86
N GLN A 27 3.73 -14.57 3.04
CA GLN A 27 4.56 -14.19 4.18
C GLN A 27 5.55 -15.30 4.51
N SER A 28 6.82 -14.94 4.69
CA SER A 28 7.85 -15.80 5.27
C SER A 28 8.50 -15.10 6.46
N ALA A 29 8.91 -15.88 7.46
CA ALA A 29 9.61 -15.37 8.63
C ALA A 29 11.01 -15.97 8.75
N SER A 30 11.92 -15.23 9.35
CA SER A 30 13.29 -15.68 9.63
C SER A 30 13.78 -15.13 10.96
N ASP A 31 14.54 -15.94 11.68
CA ASP A 31 15.15 -15.53 12.96
C ASP A 31 16.56 -14.97 12.74
N ASP A 32 17.21 -15.34 11.64
CA ASP A 32 18.61 -15.04 11.33
C ASP A 32 18.82 -14.36 9.97
N GLY A 33 17.75 -14.19 9.18
CA GLY A 33 17.79 -13.69 7.80
C GLY A 33 18.33 -14.68 6.77
N ILE A 34 18.78 -15.86 7.21
CA ILE A 34 19.41 -16.88 6.37
C ILE A 34 18.43 -18.01 6.10
N ARG A 35 17.75 -18.49 7.13
CA ARG A 35 16.75 -19.57 7.04
C ARG A 35 15.35 -18.99 7.15
N TRP A 36 14.53 -19.31 6.17
CA TRP A 36 13.18 -18.79 6.04
C TRP A 36 12.16 -19.90 6.24
N SER A 37 11.05 -19.58 6.89
CA SER A 37 9.89 -20.47 6.97
C SER A 37 9.29 -20.70 5.58
N ASP A 38 8.56 -21.80 5.44
CA ASP A 38 7.70 -21.99 4.27
C ASP A 38 6.73 -20.80 4.12
N PRO A 39 6.45 -20.35 2.88
CA PRO A 39 5.57 -19.20 2.66
C PRO A 39 4.12 -19.51 3.07
N ALA A 40 3.56 -18.68 3.94
CA ALA A 40 2.14 -18.71 4.29
C ALA A 40 1.34 -17.81 3.35
N LEU A 41 0.21 -18.31 2.82
CA LEU A 41 -0.67 -17.57 1.92
C LEU A 41 -1.52 -16.55 2.69
N ILE A 42 -1.51 -15.31 2.21
CA ILE A 42 -2.43 -14.24 2.61
C ILE A 42 -3.38 -14.01 1.43
N ARG A 43 -4.69 -14.21 1.67
CA ARG A 43 -5.70 -13.98 0.64
C ARG A 43 -5.82 -12.49 0.36
N ALA A 44 -5.48 -12.13 -0.86
CA ALA A 44 -5.56 -10.79 -1.43
C ALA A 44 -6.64 -10.81 -2.55
N PRO A 45 -7.45 -9.76 -2.71
CA PRO A 45 -8.30 -9.58 -3.86
C PRO A 45 -7.55 -9.61 -5.18
N VAL A 46 -8.34 -9.83 -6.23
CA VAL A 46 -7.86 -10.07 -7.59
C VAL A 46 -7.22 -8.80 -8.17
N ASP A 47 -6.13 -8.98 -8.93
CA ASP A 47 -5.41 -7.97 -9.72
C ASP A 47 -4.66 -6.86 -8.96
N TRP A 48 -3.83 -7.26 -8.00
CA TRP A 48 -3.07 -6.34 -7.14
C TRP A 48 -1.68 -6.00 -7.69
N GLY A 49 -1.27 -4.74 -7.53
CA GLY A 49 0.02 -4.20 -7.93
C GLY A 49 1.02 -4.13 -6.77
N MET A 50 1.82 -3.06 -6.74
CA MET A 50 2.79 -2.81 -5.67
C MET A 50 2.09 -2.63 -4.32
N GLY A 51 2.71 -3.16 -3.26
CA GLY A 51 2.23 -3.08 -1.88
C GLY A 51 3.24 -2.41 -0.95
N ALA A 52 2.75 -1.87 0.16
CA ALA A 52 3.54 -1.27 1.23
C ALA A 52 3.04 -1.87 2.56
N PRO A 53 3.68 -2.94 3.06
CA PRO A 53 3.36 -3.50 4.36
C PRO A 53 4.05 -2.72 5.48
N VAL A 54 3.36 -2.57 6.60
CA VAL A 54 3.95 -2.21 7.88
C VAL A 54 3.50 -3.24 8.91
N LEU A 55 4.48 -3.82 9.61
CA LEU A 55 4.26 -4.66 10.77
C LEU A 55 4.23 -3.75 11.99
N THR A 56 3.09 -3.69 12.65
CA THR A 56 2.86 -2.80 13.79
C THR A 56 3.33 -3.44 15.09
N ARG A 57 3.47 -2.63 16.15
CA ARG A 57 3.95 -3.07 17.46
C ARG A 57 3.04 -4.10 18.15
N ASP A 58 1.76 -4.11 17.81
CA ASP A 58 0.81 -5.16 18.24
C ASP A 58 1.04 -6.51 17.52
N GLY A 59 1.99 -6.55 16.58
CA GLY A 59 2.32 -7.73 15.79
C GLY A 59 1.39 -7.96 14.61
N GLU A 60 0.48 -7.04 14.31
CA GLU A 60 -0.37 -7.14 13.13
C GLU A 60 0.23 -6.42 11.93
N VAL A 61 -0.32 -6.66 10.75
CA VAL A 61 0.18 -6.11 9.49
C VAL A 61 -0.89 -5.22 8.90
N HIS A 62 -0.52 -3.99 8.57
CA HIS A 62 -1.28 -3.14 7.67
C HIS A 62 -0.68 -3.22 6.29
N PHE A 63 -1.50 -3.52 5.30
CA PHE A 63 -1.07 -3.68 3.93
C PHE A 63 -1.79 -2.70 3.02
N PHE A 64 -1.01 -1.77 2.45
CA PHE A 64 -1.49 -0.73 1.53
C PHE A 64 -1.10 -1.10 0.10
N ILE A 65 -2.06 -1.18 -0.80
CA ILE A 65 -1.88 -1.90 -2.06
C ILE A 65 -2.52 -1.12 -3.19
N THR A 66 -1.82 -1.08 -4.32
CA THR A 66 -2.35 -0.49 -5.53
C THR A 66 -3.23 -1.48 -6.30
N LYS A 67 -4.36 -0.99 -6.81
CA LYS A 67 -5.20 -1.72 -7.77
C LYS A 67 -5.44 -0.86 -9.00
N ALA A 68 -5.08 -1.38 -10.17
CA ALA A 68 -5.37 -0.70 -11.43
C ALA A 68 -6.87 -0.79 -11.74
N ARG A 69 -7.47 0.32 -12.19
CA ARG A 69 -8.77 0.32 -12.87
C ARG A 69 -8.71 1.19 -14.11
N THR A 70 -9.61 0.93 -15.04
CA THR A 70 -9.78 1.73 -16.26
C THR A 70 -11.22 2.18 -16.36
N GLU A 71 -11.44 3.45 -16.68
CA GLU A 71 -12.77 3.99 -16.99
C GLU A 71 -12.67 4.74 -18.33
N GLY A 72 -13.26 4.15 -19.38
CA GLY A 72 -13.06 4.62 -20.75
C GLY A 72 -11.59 4.57 -21.14
N ALA A 73 -11.04 5.71 -21.55
CA ALA A 73 -9.62 5.86 -21.89
C ALA A 73 -8.73 6.21 -20.68
N ARG A 74 -9.30 6.49 -19.51
CA ARG A 74 -8.55 6.90 -18.32
C ARG A 74 -8.12 5.68 -17.51
N ARG A 75 -6.87 5.71 -17.05
CA ARG A 75 -6.28 4.70 -16.17
C ARG A 75 -6.13 5.27 -14.77
N PHE A 76 -6.42 4.46 -13.77
CA PHE A 76 -6.31 4.79 -12.37
C PHE A 76 -5.52 3.70 -11.65
N ILE A 77 -4.97 4.08 -10.50
CA ILE A 77 -4.21 3.23 -9.61
C ILE A 77 -4.72 3.57 -8.22
N ASP A 78 -5.82 2.94 -7.83
CA ASP A 78 -6.49 3.16 -6.55
C ASP A 78 -5.64 2.56 -5.41
N VAL A 79 -5.78 3.09 -4.19
CA VAL A 79 -5.14 2.51 -3.00
C VAL A 79 -6.18 1.78 -2.17
N TRP A 80 -5.85 0.55 -1.83
CA TRP A 80 -6.61 -0.34 -1.00
C TRP A 80 -5.84 -0.64 0.29
N HIS A 81 -6.56 -0.93 1.36
CA HIS A 81 -6.02 -1.28 2.66
C HIS A 81 -6.64 -2.58 3.14
N ALA A 82 -5.81 -3.42 3.74
CA ALA A 82 -6.21 -4.58 4.53
C ALA A 82 -5.37 -4.64 5.80
N ARG A 83 -5.95 -5.15 6.89
CA ARG A 83 -5.25 -5.35 8.16
C ARG A 83 -5.34 -6.81 8.58
N SER A 84 -4.26 -7.33 9.15
CA SER A 84 -4.29 -8.64 9.79
C SER A 84 -4.80 -8.57 11.23
N PHE A 85 -5.30 -9.69 11.73
CA PHE A 85 -5.69 -9.88 13.12
C PHE A 85 -5.50 -11.34 13.53
N GLU A 86 -5.64 -11.62 14.83
CA GLU A 86 -5.41 -12.94 15.41
C GLU A 86 -3.99 -13.46 15.11
N ALA A 87 -2.96 -12.65 15.40
CA ALA A 87 -1.55 -12.97 15.16
C ALA A 87 -1.26 -13.26 13.68
N ARG A 88 -1.75 -12.40 12.80
CA ARG A 88 -1.61 -12.47 11.33
C ARG A 88 -2.26 -13.69 10.67
N ARG A 89 -3.15 -14.40 11.38
CA ARG A 89 -3.84 -15.58 10.86
C ARG A 89 -5.10 -15.24 10.07
N ARG A 90 -5.68 -14.06 10.33
CA ARG A 90 -6.86 -13.56 9.65
C ARG A 90 -6.62 -12.16 9.13
N TRP A 91 -7.45 -11.76 8.17
CA TRP A 91 -7.34 -10.50 7.45
C TRP A 91 -8.71 -9.88 7.27
N THR A 92 -8.79 -8.55 7.38
CA THR A 92 -10.00 -7.81 7.05
C THR A 92 -10.28 -7.91 5.55
N GLU A 93 -11.55 -7.79 5.17
CA GLU A 93 -11.88 -7.59 3.77
C GLU A 93 -11.22 -6.29 3.29
N PRO A 94 -10.56 -6.27 2.13
CA PRO A 94 -9.83 -5.07 1.73
C PRO A 94 -10.75 -3.94 1.31
N GLN A 95 -10.40 -2.73 1.74
CA GLN A 95 -11.21 -1.53 1.54
C GLN A 95 -10.44 -0.52 0.68
N ARG A 96 -11.14 0.12 -0.28
CA ARG A 96 -10.56 1.21 -1.05
C ARG A 96 -10.50 2.47 -0.19
N ILE A 97 -9.29 2.93 0.11
CA ILE A 97 -9.05 4.14 0.91
C ILE A 97 -8.75 5.36 0.04
N PHE A 98 -8.46 5.16 -1.25
CA PHE A 98 -8.27 6.24 -2.19
C PHE A 98 -8.64 5.82 -3.62
N ALA A 99 -9.43 6.66 -4.30
CA ALA A 99 -9.78 6.50 -5.69
C ALA A 99 -9.08 7.57 -6.53
N GLY A 100 -8.16 7.17 -7.41
CA GLY A 100 -7.38 8.12 -8.21
C GLY A 100 -6.21 7.47 -8.91
N TYR A 101 -5.27 8.29 -9.38
CA TYR A 101 -4.03 7.79 -9.97
C TYR A 101 -2.89 7.91 -8.97
N VAL A 102 -2.56 6.84 -8.24
CA VAL A 102 -1.36 6.81 -7.40
C VAL A 102 -0.18 6.31 -8.21
N GLY A 103 0.67 7.25 -8.63
CA GLY A 103 1.87 6.94 -9.42
C GLY A 103 2.91 6.15 -8.62
N ALA A 104 2.92 6.30 -7.29
CA ALA A 104 3.77 5.53 -6.42
C ALA A 104 3.33 5.54 -4.94
N LEU A 105 3.38 4.35 -4.31
CA LEU A 105 3.36 4.18 -2.85
C LEU A 105 4.80 4.09 -2.35
N MET A 106 5.20 4.92 -1.39
CA MET A 106 6.59 5.04 -0.92
C MET A 106 6.92 4.17 0.31
N GLY A 107 6.01 3.28 0.69
CA GLY A 107 6.11 2.49 1.92
C GLY A 107 5.14 2.97 3.01
N ALA A 108 5.21 2.33 4.17
CA ALA A 108 4.42 2.67 5.35
C ALA A 108 5.29 2.55 6.62
N VAL A 109 5.02 3.37 7.63
CA VAL A 109 5.75 3.38 8.90
C VAL A 109 4.80 3.62 10.08
N GLU A 110 5.07 2.96 11.21
CA GLU A 110 4.40 3.26 12.48
C GLU A 110 5.33 4.14 13.34
N LEU A 111 4.85 5.34 13.69
CA LEU A 111 5.54 6.27 14.58
C LEU A 111 5.57 5.74 16.01
N SER A 112 6.44 6.29 16.88
CA SER A 112 6.48 5.94 18.30
C SER A 112 5.17 6.22 19.05
N SER A 113 4.32 7.11 18.52
CA SER A 113 2.98 7.39 19.05
C SER A 113 1.94 6.31 18.71
N GLY A 114 2.28 5.32 17.88
CA GLY A 114 1.34 4.35 17.32
C GLY A 114 0.67 4.79 16.00
N ARG A 115 0.84 6.05 15.59
CA ARG A 115 0.31 6.56 14.31
C ARG A 115 0.98 5.86 13.13
N ILE A 116 0.20 5.38 12.18
CA ILE A 116 0.69 4.86 10.91
C ILE A 116 0.73 6.02 9.90
N LEU A 117 1.81 6.12 9.12
CA LEU A 117 1.95 7.06 8.00
C LEU A 117 2.22 6.29 6.70
N VAL A 118 1.56 6.69 5.63
CA VAL A 118 1.75 6.14 4.28
C VAL A 118 1.95 7.28 3.28
N PRO A 119 3.20 7.66 2.98
CA PRO A 119 3.48 8.66 1.97
C PRO A 119 3.16 8.14 0.58
N PHE A 120 2.50 8.95 -0.24
CA PHE A 120 2.16 8.60 -1.61
C PHE A 120 2.13 9.83 -2.51
N ALA A 121 2.26 9.61 -3.81
CA ALA A 121 2.06 10.63 -4.83
C ALA A 121 0.84 10.28 -5.68
N TYR A 122 -0.06 11.23 -5.86
CA TYR A 122 -1.20 11.09 -6.76
C TYR A 122 -1.16 12.09 -7.91
N GLY A 123 -1.65 11.67 -9.06
CA GLY A 123 -1.78 12.47 -10.27
C GLY A 123 -3.13 13.18 -10.34
N ASP A 124 -3.10 14.49 -10.59
CA ASP A 124 -4.22 15.25 -11.10
C ASP A 124 -4.32 14.97 -12.61
N LEU A 125 -5.26 14.09 -12.97
CA LEU A 125 -5.46 13.65 -14.35
C LEU A 125 -6.15 14.70 -15.23
N ASP A 126 -6.72 15.75 -14.64
CA ASP A 126 -7.41 16.80 -15.37
C ASP A 126 -6.46 17.97 -15.69
N ARG A 127 -5.38 18.14 -14.91
CA ARG A 127 -4.32 19.11 -15.21
C ARG A 127 -3.44 18.65 -16.37
N GLY A 128 -3.33 19.45 -17.42
CA GLY A 128 -2.44 19.18 -18.54
C GLY A 128 -2.22 20.42 -19.40
N TRP A 129 -1.25 20.37 -20.33
CA TRP A 129 -0.98 21.49 -21.24
C TRP A 129 -2.18 21.86 -22.11
N SER A 130 -3.08 20.92 -22.36
CA SER A 130 -4.32 21.11 -23.12
C SER A 130 -5.52 21.52 -22.27
N THR A 131 -5.38 21.58 -20.94
CA THR A 131 -6.45 21.99 -20.03
C THR A 131 -6.14 23.39 -19.49
N PRO A 132 -6.90 24.42 -19.88
CA PRO A 132 -6.72 25.77 -19.36
C PRO A 132 -6.86 25.77 -17.83
N VAL A 133 -5.91 26.40 -17.14
CA VAL A 133 -5.98 26.68 -15.71
C VAL A 133 -5.95 28.19 -15.51
N GLU A 134 -6.72 28.70 -14.55
CA GLU A 134 -6.82 30.14 -14.26
C GLU A 134 -5.95 30.56 -13.07
N GLY A 135 -5.82 31.87 -12.85
CA GLY A 135 -5.12 32.43 -11.70
C GLY A 135 -3.61 32.16 -11.71
N PHE A 136 -3.03 31.97 -10.51
CA PHE A 136 -1.58 31.80 -10.35
C PHE A 136 -1.04 30.54 -11.04
N ASP A 137 -1.85 29.48 -11.18
CA ASP A 137 -1.46 28.25 -11.86
C ASP A 137 -1.37 28.41 -13.40
N ALA A 138 -1.98 29.46 -13.98
CA ALA A 138 -1.81 29.81 -15.39
C ALA A 138 -0.37 30.22 -15.74
N PHE A 139 0.34 30.78 -14.76
CA PHE A 139 1.71 31.28 -14.91
C PHE A 139 2.75 30.38 -14.23
N THR A 140 2.32 29.32 -13.54
CA THR A 140 3.21 28.39 -12.83
C THR A 140 2.83 26.94 -13.10
N TYR A 141 3.73 26.20 -13.76
CA TYR A 141 3.56 24.76 -13.95
C TYR A 141 4.22 23.99 -12.80
N ARG A 142 3.41 23.42 -11.91
CA ARG A 142 3.89 22.64 -10.76
C ARG A 142 3.95 21.12 -11.04
N GLY A 143 3.75 20.71 -12.29
CA GLY A 143 3.56 19.30 -12.64
C GLY A 143 2.14 18.81 -12.42
N GLN A 144 1.93 17.52 -12.70
CA GLN A 144 0.63 16.84 -12.56
C GLN A 144 0.52 16.02 -11.27
N HIS A 145 1.58 15.95 -10.46
CA HIS A 145 1.62 15.08 -9.28
C HIS A 145 1.72 15.88 -8.01
N THR A 146 0.97 15.46 -7.00
CA THR A 146 1.03 15.97 -5.63
C THR A 146 1.47 14.85 -4.70
N THR A 147 2.43 15.13 -3.82
CA THR A 147 2.80 14.22 -2.73
C THR A 147 2.04 14.59 -1.47
N THR A 148 1.51 13.58 -0.79
CA THR A 148 0.83 13.72 0.49
C THR A 148 1.00 12.45 1.32
N VAL A 149 0.29 12.34 2.44
CA VAL A 149 0.39 11.23 3.39
C VAL A 149 -1.01 10.79 3.83
N PHE A 150 -1.28 9.49 3.84
CA PHE A 150 -2.35 8.94 4.67
C PHE A 150 -1.84 8.75 6.08
N TYR A 151 -2.70 8.97 7.07
CA TYR A 151 -2.39 8.62 8.44
C TYR A 151 -3.55 7.89 9.12
N SER A 152 -3.23 7.07 10.10
CA SER A 152 -4.20 6.42 10.98
C SER A 152 -3.69 6.49 12.42
N ASP A 153 -4.58 6.85 13.34
CA ASP A 153 -4.32 6.91 14.78
C ASP A 153 -4.95 5.75 15.56
N ASP A 154 -5.79 4.94 14.90
CA ASP A 154 -6.61 3.88 15.50
C ASP A 154 -6.41 2.50 14.86
N GLY A 155 -5.49 2.39 13.90
CA GLY A 155 -5.25 1.14 13.19
C GLY A 155 -6.38 0.78 12.21
N GLY A 156 -7.11 1.77 11.70
CA GLY A 156 -8.05 1.64 10.59
C GLY A 156 -8.10 2.90 9.72
N PRO A 157 -8.76 2.82 8.54
CA PRO A 157 -9.12 4.00 7.77
C PRO A 157 -10.11 4.92 8.50
#